data_AF-A0A097EC34-F1
#
_entry.id   AF-A0A097EC34-F1
#
_cell.length_a   1.000
_cell.length_b   1.000
_cell.length_c   1.000
_cell.angle_alpha   90.00
_cell.angle_beta   90.00
_cell.angle_gamma   90.00
#
_symmetry.space_group_name_H-M   'P 1'
#
loop_
_entity.id
_entity.type
_entity.pdbx_description
1 polymer ?
#
loop_
_entity_poly.entity_id
_entity_poly.type
_entity_poly.pdbx_seq_one_letter_code
_entity_poly.pdbx_strand_id
1 'polypeptide(L)'
;MHHYTLTALAIATVDPIHLLGEGVDEHAVGLALFTCDVTNGRVDFALRCSVLDHGDHPGELGTWLDRHLPPTGVVAGYALDERILPALARLPAVAGSPVLATLAGTQLRIVINLRGVDDAGEMVSLVDACAAIGAPASCRNAHDCFIDWAWSRVSPVLHALQTDVIATMKLTLRQIAARTALGHEVEARLRPALELWLAASDLPAAQIHRSCAA
;
A
#
# COMPACT_ATOMS: atom_id res chain seq x y z
N MET A 1 -20.56 -2.95 20.28
CA MET A 1 -19.48 -3.80 19.74
C MET A 1 -18.53 -2.87 19.00
N HIS A 2 -17.31 -2.70 19.48
CA HIS A 2 -16.36 -1.77 18.86
C HIS A 2 -15.49 -2.55 17.88
N HIS A 3 -15.60 -2.19 16.60
CA HIS A 3 -14.82 -2.74 15.50
C HIS A 3 -14.16 -1.57 14.78
N TYR A 4 -12.84 -1.59 14.70
CA TYR A 4 -12.05 -0.60 13.98
C TYR A 4 -11.14 -1.31 12.98
N THR A 5 -11.06 -0.77 11.78
CA THR A 5 -10.22 -1.30 10.70
C THR A 5 -9.31 -0.20 10.20
N LEU A 6 -8.01 -0.50 10.08
CA LEU A 6 -7.02 0.34 9.41
C LEU A 6 -6.41 -0.48 8.27
N THR A 7 -6.45 0.03 7.04
CA THR A 7 -5.91 -0.65 5.86
C THR A 7 -4.85 0.20 5.20
N ALA A 8 -3.64 -0.34 5.04
CA ALA A 8 -2.63 0.22 4.16
C ALA A 8 -2.83 -0.30 2.73
N LEU A 9 -2.70 0.58 1.75
CA LEU A 9 -2.79 0.29 0.32
C LEU A 9 -1.46 0.62 -0.36
N ALA A 10 -0.95 -0.32 -1.15
CA ALA A 10 0.17 -0.12 -2.06
C ALA A 10 -0.21 -0.53 -3.48
N ILE A 11 0.47 0.06 -4.46
CA ILE A 11 0.28 -0.21 -5.89
C ILE A 11 1.62 -0.56 -6.53
N ALA A 12 1.60 -1.50 -7.46
CA ALA A 12 2.69 -1.73 -8.38
C ALA A 12 2.28 -1.23 -9.76
N THR A 13 3.14 -0.42 -10.36
CA THR A 13 2.96 0.13 -11.70
C THR A 13 4.07 -0.32 -12.63
N VAL A 14 3.78 -0.35 -13.93
CA VAL A 14 4.76 -0.58 -15.00
C VAL A 14 4.77 0.59 -15.95
N ASP A 15 5.94 0.87 -16.51
CA ASP A 15 6.11 1.85 -17.58
C ASP A 15 6.56 1.14 -18.87
N PRO A 16 5.61 0.78 -19.76
CA PRO A 16 5.93 0.13 -21.03
C PRO A 16 6.51 1.12 -22.07
N ILE A 17 6.36 2.43 -21.84
CA ILE A 17 6.69 3.50 -22.80
C ILE A 17 7.98 4.23 -22.39
N HIS A 18 8.63 3.83 -21.29
CA HIS A 18 9.91 4.37 -20.79
C HIS A 18 10.96 4.65 -21.89
N LEU A 19 10.99 3.83 -22.94
CA LEU A 19 11.93 3.93 -24.06
C LEU A 19 11.52 4.92 -25.19
N LEU A 20 10.28 5.44 -25.17
CA LEU A 20 9.70 6.22 -26.27
C LEU A 20 9.59 7.72 -25.99
N GLY A 21 9.84 8.17 -24.75
CA GLY A 21 9.94 9.59 -24.39
C GLY A 21 8.60 10.32 -24.23
N GLU A 22 8.55 11.16 -23.18
CA GLU A 22 7.51 12.12 -22.78
C GLU A 22 6.04 11.64 -22.82
N GLY A 23 5.65 11.03 -21.69
CA GLY A 23 4.27 10.67 -21.34
C GLY A 23 4.28 9.52 -20.34
N VAL A 24 4.50 9.81 -19.06
CA VAL A 24 4.62 8.80 -18.00
C VAL A 24 3.23 8.31 -17.60
N ASP A 25 2.60 7.49 -18.44
CA ASP A 25 1.36 6.80 -18.09
C ASP A 25 1.68 5.44 -17.49
N GLU A 26 2.18 5.45 -16.26
CA GLU A 26 2.38 4.24 -15.46
C GLU A 26 1.06 3.44 -15.36
N HIS A 27 1.09 2.16 -15.76
CA HIS A 27 -0.07 1.28 -15.71
C HIS A 27 -0.06 0.43 -14.44
N ALA A 28 -1.18 0.40 -13.72
CA ALA A 28 -1.31 -0.46 -12.55
C ALA A 28 -1.32 -1.94 -12.95
N VAL A 29 -0.39 -2.71 -12.38
CA VAL A 29 -0.32 -4.18 -12.57
C VAL A 29 -0.50 -4.95 -11.27
N GLY A 30 -0.41 -4.28 -10.11
CA GLY A 30 -0.60 -4.95 -8.84
C GLY A 30 -1.13 -4.05 -7.74
N LEU A 31 -1.85 -4.66 -6.81
CA LEU A 31 -2.39 -4.01 -5.62
C LEU A 31 -2.15 -4.86 -4.38
N ALA A 32 -1.90 -4.20 -3.26
CA ALA A 32 -1.81 -4.86 -1.97
C ALA A 32 -2.55 -4.10 -0.89
N LEU A 33 -3.22 -4.86 -0.04
CA LEU A 33 -3.90 -4.39 1.15
C LEU A 33 -3.26 -5.06 2.36
N PHE A 34 -2.87 -4.27 3.35
CA PHE A 34 -2.49 -4.77 4.65
C PHE A 34 -3.43 -4.20 5.69
N THR A 35 -4.26 -5.06 6.26
CA THR A 35 -5.37 -4.67 7.13
C THR A 35 -5.05 -5.04 8.56
N CYS A 36 -5.33 -4.10 9.47
CA CYS A 36 -5.34 -4.26 10.91
C CYS A 36 -6.80 -4.13 11.37
N ASP A 37 -7.35 -5.22 11.91
CA ASP A 37 -8.69 -5.26 12.48
C ASP A 37 -8.61 -5.34 14.00
N VAL A 38 -9.30 -4.42 14.68
CA VAL A 38 -9.39 -4.38 16.14
C VAL A 38 -10.83 -4.66 16.56
N THR A 39 -11.06 -5.85 17.13
CA THR A 39 -12.38 -6.30 17.58
C THR A 39 -12.31 -6.72 19.04
N ASN A 40 -13.05 -6.02 19.90
CA ASN A 40 -13.10 -6.30 21.35
C ASN A 40 -11.69 -6.40 21.99
N GLY A 41 -10.75 -5.54 21.57
CA GLY A 41 -9.38 -5.52 22.08
C GLY A 41 -8.44 -6.57 21.49
N ARG A 42 -8.94 -7.47 20.63
CA ARG A 42 -8.09 -8.34 19.81
C ARG A 42 -7.65 -7.61 18.56
N VAL A 43 -6.40 -7.78 18.17
CA VAL A 43 -5.78 -7.14 17.01
C VAL A 43 -5.34 -8.24 16.06
N ASP A 44 -5.90 -8.24 14.86
CA ASP A 44 -5.59 -9.20 13.80
C ASP A 44 -5.05 -8.46 12.59
N PHE A 45 -3.99 -9.01 11.98
CA PHE A 45 -3.39 -8.48 10.76
C PHE A 45 -3.59 -9.45 9.60
N ALA A 46 -3.90 -8.92 8.42
CA ALA A 46 -4.08 -9.70 7.21
C ALA A 46 -3.52 -8.96 6.00
N LEU A 47 -2.66 -9.65 5.22
CA LEU A 47 -2.08 -9.12 4.00
C LEU A 47 -2.70 -9.83 2.80
N ARG A 48 -3.15 -9.06 1.80
CA ARG A 48 -3.67 -9.55 0.52
C ARG A 48 -2.98 -8.82 -0.60
N CYS A 49 -2.61 -9.54 -1.65
CA CYS A 49 -2.04 -8.97 -2.87
C CYS A 49 -2.69 -9.58 -4.11
N SER A 50 -2.69 -8.82 -5.19
CA SER A 50 -2.94 -9.29 -6.55
C SER A 50 -1.93 -8.64 -7.48
N VAL A 51 -1.38 -9.42 -8.40
CA VAL A 51 -0.54 -8.91 -9.49
C VAL A 51 -1.02 -9.62 -10.76
N LEU A 52 -1.33 -8.83 -11.78
CA LEU A 52 -1.75 -9.32 -13.09
C LEU A 52 -0.57 -9.96 -13.81
N ASP A 53 -0.82 -11.06 -14.52
CA ASP A 53 0.06 -11.55 -15.57
C ASP A 53 -0.13 -10.73 -16.86
N HIS A 54 0.76 -10.91 -17.83
CA HIS A 54 0.76 -10.18 -19.10
C HIS A 54 -0.51 -10.33 -19.94
N GLY A 55 -1.28 -11.40 -19.73
CA GLY A 55 -2.53 -11.69 -20.44
C GLY A 55 -3.81 -11.34 -19.69
N ASP A 56 -3.71 -10.96 -18.42
CA ASP A 56 -4.89 -10.70 -17.58
C ASP A 56 -5.54 -9.37 -17.94
N HIS A 57 -6.85 -9.26 -17.69
CA HIS A 57 -7.56 -8.04 -18.00
C HIS A 57 -7.32 -6.97 -16.90
N PRO A 58 -6.88 -5.74 -17.23
CA PRO A 58 -6.54 -4.74 -16.19
C PRO A 58 -7.68 -4.40 -15.22
N GLY A 59 -8.93 -4.49 -15.66
CA GLY A 59 -10.13 -4.28 -14.83
C GLY A 59 -10.28 -5.29 -13.67
N GLU A 60 -9.54 -6.41 -13.70
CA GLU A 60 -9.50 -7.37 -12.61
C GLU A 60 -8.94 -6.76 -11.32
N LEU A 61 -8.02 -5.80 -11.41
CA LEU A 61 -7.50 -5.09 -10.24
C LEU A 61 -8.57 -4.24 -9.55
N GLY A 62 -9.40 -3.54 -10.32
CA GLY A 62 -10.53 -2.78 -9.78
C GLY A 62 -11.54 -3.70 -9.09
N THR A 63 -11.90 -4.81 -9.74
CA THR A 63 -12.79 -5.82 -9.18
C THR A 63 -12.22 -6.47 -7.92
N TRP A 64 -10.92 -6.76 -7.91
CA TRP A 64 -10.22 -7.30 -6.75
C TRP A 64 -10.24 -6.32 -5.58
N LEU A 65 -9.99 -5.04 -5.85
CA LEU A 65 -9.99 -3.99 -4.85
C LEU A 65 -11.38 -3.80 -4.24
N ASP A 66 -12.43 -3.74 -5.06
CA ASP A 66 -13.84 -3.66 -4.61
C ASP A 66 -14.23 -4.85 -3.71
N ARG A 67 -13.68 -6.04 -3.98
CA ARG A 67 -13.95 -7.26 -3.20
C ARG A 67 -13.20 -7.29 -1.86
N HIS A 68 -11.98 -6.79 -1.83
CA HIS A 68 -11.06 -7.02 -0.72
C HIS A 68 -10.85 -5.81 0.20
N LEU A 69 -11.14 -4.59 -0.28
CA LEU A 69 -11.08 -3.41 0.59
C LEU A 69 -12.25 -3.46 1.58
N PRO A 70 -11.99 -3.40 2.90
CA PRO A 70 -13.07 -3.37 3.89
C PRO A 70 -14.04 -2.21 3.62
N PRO A 71 -15.36 -2.39 3.80
CA PRO A 71 -16.35 -1.36 3.48
C PRO A 71 -16.31 -0.16 4.43
N THR A 72 -15.69 -0.31 5.60
CA THR A 72 -15.59 0.71 6.65
C THR A 72 -14.17 0.83 7.17
N GLY A 73 -13.90 1.87 7.96
CA GLY A 73 -12.60 2.08 8.63
C GLY A 73 -11.72 3.08 7.90
N VAL A 74 -10.43 3.06 8.20
CA VAL A 74 -9.43 3.99 7.66
C VAL A 74 -8.64 3.34 6.54
N VAL A 75 -8.40 4.05 5.44
CA VAL A 75 -7.42 3.64 4.42
C VAL A 75 -6.26 4.61 4.42
N ALA A 76 -5.05 4.09 4.39
CA ALA A 76 -3.83 4.86 4.25
C ALA A 76 -3.03 4.36 3.05
N GLY A 77 -2.37 5.27 2.35
CA GLY A 77 -1.46 4.93 1.26
C GLY A 77 -0.45 6.04 1.06
N TYR A 78 0.69 5.69 0.48
CA TYR A 78 1.73 6.68 0.17
C TYR A 78 1.46 7.35 -1.18
N ALA A 79 1.39 8.68 -1.18
CA ALA A 79 1.06 9.49 -2.36
C ALA A 79 -0.24 9.01 -3.04
N LEU A 80 -1.31 8.84 -2.25
CA LEU A 80 -2.59 8.31 -2.74
C LEU A 80 -3.14 9.14 -3.90
N ASP A 81 -3.16 10.47 -3.74
CA ASP A 81 -3.77 11.38 -4.70
C ASP A 81 -2.90 11.56 -5.95
N GLU A 82 -1.58 11.44 -5.78
CA GLU A 82 -0.59 11.71 -6.82
C GLU A 82 -0.21 10.46 -7.63
N ARG A 83 -0.27 9.26 -7.02
CA ARG A 83 0.19 8.01 -7.65
C ARG A 83 -0.90 6.96 -7.77
N ILE A 84 -1.56 6.62 -6.66
CA ILE A 84 -2.46 5.46 -6.62
C ILE A 84 -3.78 5.77 -7.33
N LEU A 85 -4.44 6.88 -6.98
CA LEU A 85 -5.72 7.27 -7.56
C LEU A 85 -5.63 7.49 -9.08
N PRO A 86 -4.63 8.22 -9.63
CA PRO A 86 -4.49 8.37 -11.07
C PRO A 86 -4.29 7.03 -11.80
N ALA A 87 -3.46 6.14 -11.25
CA ALA A 87 -3.23 4.82 -11.84
C ALA A 87 -4.48 3.93 -11.81
N LEU A 88 -5.24 3.97 -10.71
CA LEU A 88 -6.50 3.24 -10.61
C LEU A 88 -7.60 3.80 -11.51
N ALA A 89 -7.70 5.13 -11.64
CA ALA A 89 -8.71 5.78 -12.48
C ALA A 89 -8.56 5.48 -13.98
N ARG A 90 -7.36 5.06 -14.42
CA ARG A 90 -7.07 4.64 -15.79
C ARG A 90 -7.49 3.19 -16.09
N LEU A 91 -7.84 2.39 -15.08
CA LEU A 91 -8.24 1.00 -15.30
C LEU A 91 -9.57 0.92 -16.09
N PRO A 92 -9.73 -0.06 -16.98
CA PRO A 92 -10.98 -0.25 -17.69
C PRO A 92 -12.10 -0.64 -16.72
N ALA A 93 -13.32 -0.17 -17.01
CA ALA A 93 -14.55 -0.48 -16.25
C ALA A 93 -14.54 -0.09 -14.76
N VAL A 94 -13.66 0.81 -14.32
CA VAL A 94 -13.67 1.35 -12.94
C VAL A 94 -14.55 2.59 -12.75
N ALA A 95 -15.15 3.09 -13.83
CA ALA A 95 -16.11 4.18 -13.76
C ALA A 95 -17.29 3.78 -12.86
N GLY A 96 -17.49 4.54 -11.77
CA GLY A 96 -18.52 4.23 -10.77
C GLY A 96 -18.11 3.19 -9.72
N SER A 97 -16.85 2.75 -9.67
CA SER A 97 -16.33 1.92 -8.58
C SER A 97 -16.55 2.62 -7.23
N PRO A 98 -17.27 2.00 -6.28
CA PRO A 98 -17.46 2.55 -4.94
C PRO A 98 -16.14 2.76 -4.20
N VAL A 99 -15.15 1.90 -4.44
CA VAL A 99 -13.83 2.05 -3.82
C VAL A 99 -13.09 3.26 -4.37
N LEU A 100 -13.11 3.53 -5.67
CA LEU A 100 -12.49 4.76 -6.18
C LEU A 100 -13.17 6.01 -5.66
N ALA A 101 -14.50 6.00 -5.57
CA ALA A 101 -15.25 7.09 -4.95
C ALA A 101 -14.82 7.30 -3.48
N THR A 102 -14.66 6.21 -2.73
CA THR A 102 -14.15 6.22 -1.35
C THR A 102 -12.74 6.79 -1.26
N LEU A 103 -11.81 6.30 -2.07
CA LEU A 103 -10.41 6.73 -2.05
C LEU A 103 -10.26 8.19 -2.48
N ALA A 104 -11.09 8.66 -3.40
CA ALA A 104 -11.18 10.06 -3.82
C ALA A 104 -11.88 10.97 -2.80
N GLY A 105 -12.28 10.45 -1.63
CA GLY A 105 -12.92 11.23 -0.56
C GLY A 105 -14.38 11.63 -0.84
N THR A 106 -15.03 11.01 -1.82
CA THR A 106 -16.43 11.30 -2.17
C THR A 106 -17.46 10.46 -1.39
N GLN A 107 -17.01 9.48 -0.60
CA GLN A 107 -17.82 8.73 0.37
C GLN A 107 -17.31 8.90 1.81
N LEU A 108 -18.16 8.65 2.81
CA LEU A 108 -17.85 8.75 4.24
C LEU A 108 -16.84 7.68 4.69
N ARG A 109 -15.56 7.94 4.44
CA ARG A 109 -14.44 7.16 4.95
C ARG A 109 -13.26 8.08 5.27
N ILE A 110 -12.47 7.71 6.28
CA ILE A 110 -11.21 8.41 6.57
C ILE A 110 -10.13 7.87 5.63
N VAL A 111 -9.59 8.75 4.80
CA VAL A 111 -8.45 8.46 3.93
C VAL A 111 -7.25 9.25 4.44
N ILE A 112 -6.12 8.56 4.62
CA ILE A 112 -4.84 9.14 5.03
C ILE A 112 -3.91 9.07 3.82
N ASN A 113 -3.76 10.20 3.11
CA ASN A 113 -2.70 10.35 2.12
C ASN A 113 -1.37 10.63 2.85
N LEU A 114 -0.50 9.63 2.91
CA LEU A 114 0.85 9.76 3.45
C LEU A 114 1.75 10.36 2.38
N ARG A 115 2.39 11.49 2.67
CA ARG A 115 3.42 12.06 1.80
C ARG A 115 4.39 12.86 2.64
N GLY A 116 5.67 12.82 2.26
CA GLY A 116 6.68 13.77 2.71
C GLY A 116 6.98 14.77 1.59
N VAL A 117 7.32 15.99 1.96
CA VAL A 117 7.98 16.95 1.07
C VAL A 117 9.33 17.30 1.67
N ASP A 118 10.35 17.43 0.83
CA ASP A 118 11.66 17.89 1.27
C ASP A 118 11.73 19.42 1.37
N ASP A 119 12.90 19.95 1.72
CA ASP A 119 13.12 21.40 1.87
C ASP A 119 12.98 22.18 0.54
N ALA A 120 13.11 21.49 -0.60
CA ALA A 120 12.87 22.07 -1.92
C ALA A 120 11.38 22.04 -2.32
N GLY A 121 10.53 21.39 -1.52
CA GLY A 121 9.11 21.18 -1.81
C GLY A 121 8.83 19.97 -2.70
N GLU A 122 9.85 19.16 -3.00
CA GLU A 122 9.71 17.96 -3.81
C GLU A 122 9.18 16.80 -2.98
N MET A 123 8.38 15.94 -3.61
CA MET A 123 7.80 14.79 -2.93
C MET A 123 8.88 13.75 -2.60
N VAL A 124 9.01 13.44 -1.31
CA VAL A 124 9.91 12.40 -0.82
C VAL A 124 9.45 11.04 -1.33
N SER A 125 10.36 10.15 -1.68
CA SER A 125 9.99 8.79 -2.10
C SER A 125 9.49 7.94 -0.92
N LEU A 126 8.74 6.86 -1.18
CA LEU A 126 8.35 5.92 -0.11
C LEU A 126 9.59 5.36 0.60
N VAL A 127 10.65 5.05 -0.16
CA VAL A 127 11.90 4.49 0.38
C VAL A 127 12.53 5.44 1.39
N ASP A 128 12.65 6.71 1.03
CA ASP A 128 13.26 7.72 1.91
C ASP A 128 12.38 8.00 3.14
N ALA A 129 11.06 8.06 2.96
CA ALA A 129 10.11 8.22 4.06
C ALA A 129 10.15 7.03 5.04
N CYS A 130 10.30 5.81 4.53
CA CYS A 130 10.40 4.60 5.34
C CYS A 130 11.78 4.46 6.01
N ALA A 131 12.86 4.91 5.35
CA ALA A 131 14.20 4.94 5.93
C ALA A 131 14.25 5.80 7.20
N ALA A 132 13.52 6.93 7.23
CA ALA A 132 13.41 7.80 8.41
C ALA A 132 12.81 7.13 9.66
N ILE A 133 12.11 6.00 9.50
CA ILE A 133 11.52 5.22 10.59
C ILE A 133 12.14 3.81 10.71
N GLY A 134 13.23 3.54 10.01
CA GLY A 134 13.88 2.22 9.99
C GLY A 134 13.02 1.11 9.35
N ALA A 135 12.02 1.46 8.53
CA ALA A 135 11.21 0.48 7.83
C ALA A 135 11.80 0.19 6.44
N PRO A 136 12.02 -1.07 6.06
CA PRO A 136 12.44 -1.40 4.71
C PRO A 136 11.28 -1.18 3.73
N ALA A 137 11.57 -0.58 2.59
CA ALA A 137 10.67 -0.43 1.45
C ALA A 137 11.40 -0.87 0.18
N SER A 138 10.64 -1.24 -0.84
CA SER A 138 11.18 -1.65 -2.13
C SER A 138 11.68 -0.42 -2.91
N CYS A 139 12.88 -0.54 -3.49
CA CYS A 139 13.46 0.50 -4.36
C CYS A 139 13.12 0.31 -5.84
N ARG A 140 12.15 -0.55 -6.16
CA ARG A 140 11.84 -0.91 -7.55
C ARG A 140 11.14 0.24 -8.25
N ASN A 141 11.68 0.64 -9.39
CA ASN A 141 11.03 1.58 -10.29
C ASN A 141 10.07 0.85 -11.24
N ALA A 142 9.23 1.61 -11.93
CA ALA A 142 8.24 1.07 -12.87
C ALA A 142 8.86 0.34 -14.07
N HIS A 143 10.11 0.67 -14.46
CA HIS A 143 10.81 0.00 -15.55
C HIS A 143 11.25 -1.41 -15.15
N ASP A 144 11.87 -1.59 -13.99
CA ASP A 144 12.25 -2.91 -13.49
C ASP A 144 11.02 -3.79 -13.28
N CYS A 145 9.89 -3.20 -12.83
CA CYS A 145 8.61 -3.88 -12.74
C CYS A 145 8.09 -4.29 -14.13
N PHE A 146 8.23 -3.42 -15.14
CA PHE A 146 7.84 -3.73 -16.52
C PHE A 146 8.64 -4.91 -17.06
N ILE A 147 9.96 -4.95 -16.88
CA ILE A 147 10.79 -6.07 -17.34
C ILE A 147 10.34 -7.37 -16.67
N ASP A 148 10.22 -7.42 -15.34
CA ASP A 148 9.79 -8.66 -14.69
C ASP A 148 8.37 -9.07 -15.11
N TRP A 149 7.43 -8.12 -15.21
CA TRP A 149 6.06 -8.38 -15.66
C TRP A 149 5.98 -8.87 -17.11
N ALA A 150 6.71 -8.24 -18.04
CA ALA A 150 6.72 -8.59 -19.46
C ALA A 150 7.29 -10.00 -19.73
N TRP A 151 8.13 -10.51 -18.81
CA TRP A 151 8.68 -11.86 -18.86
C TRP A 151 7.90 -12.84 -17.95
N SER A 152 6.69 -12.50 -17.51
CA SER A 152 5.85 -13.29 -16.59
C SER A 152 6.54 -13.66 -15.26
N ARG A 153 7.51 -12.87 -14.83
CA ARG A 153 8.16 -12.98 -13.52
C ARG A 153 7.36 -12.16 -12.53
N VAL A 154 6.22 -12.69 -12.10
CA VAL A 154 5.30 -11.99 -11.19
C VAL A 154 5.81 -11.96 -9.75
N SER A 155 6.53 -13.00 -9.29
CA SER A 155 6.97 -13.12 -7.89
C SER A 155 7.82 -11.94 -7.39
N PRO A 156 8.80 -11.40 -8.15
CA PRO A 156 9.53 -10.22 -7.73
C PRO A 156 8.66 -8.97 -7.55
N VAL A 157 7.66 -8.75 -8.42
CA VAL A 157 6.71 -7.63 -8.31
C VAL A 157 5.84 -7.82 -7.07
N LEU A 158 5.34 -9.04 -6.85
CA LEU A 158 4.58 -9.41 -5.66
C LEU A 158 5.36 -9.17 -4.36
N HIS A 159 6.62 -9.61 -4.30
CA HIS A 159 7.46 -9.42 -3.10
C HIS A 159 7.74 -7.94 -2.80
N ALA A 160 8.00 -7.13 -3.83
CA ALA A 160 8.18 -5.69 -3.68
C ALA A 160 6.91 -5.05 -3.11
N LEU A 161 5.76 -5.38 -3.69
CA LEU A 161 4.46 -4.87 -3.29
C LEU A 161 4.08 -5.28 -1.85
N GLN A 162 4.37 -6.52 -1.45
CA GLN A 162 4.24 -6.98 -0.06
C GLN A 162 5.12 -6.18 0.90
N THR A 163 6.36 -5.90 0.50
CA THR A 163 7.30 -5.11 1.29
C THR A 163 6.78 -3.68 1.49
N ASP A 164 6.29 -3.07 0.42
CA ASP A 164 5.81 -1.69 0.42
C ASP A 164 4.52 -1.50 1.22
N VAL A 165 3.58 -2.44 1.15
CA VAL A 165 2.33 -2.34 1.92
C VAL A 165 2.57 -2.48 3.42
N ILE A 166 3.52 -3.33 3.84
CA ILE A 166 3.94 -3.45 5.24
C ILE A 166 4.65 -2.17 5.68
N ALA A 167 5.54 -1.62 4.85
CA ALA A 167 6.23 -0.36 5.12
C ALA A 167 5.24 0.81 5.28
N THR A 168 4.25 0.88 4.39
CA THR A 168 3.16 1.86 4.43
C THR A 168 2.34 1.75 5.71
N MET A 169 2.04 0.54 6.18
CA MET A 169 1.36 0.34 7.48
C MET A 169 2.21 0.85 8.64
N LYS A 170 3.51 0.49 8.70
CA LYS A 170 4.43 0.99 9.74
C LYS A 170 4.51 2.52 9.74
N LEU A 171 4.61 3.13 8.56
CA LEU A 171 4.60 4.59 8.39
C LEU A 171 3.29 5.20 8.86
N THR A 172 2.15 4.59 8.52
CA THR A 172 0.82 5.03 8.98
C THR A 172 0.73 5.03 10.50
N LEU A 173 1.10 3.92 11.14
CA LEU A 173 1.08 3.79 12.59
C LEU A 173 2.00 4.83 13.26
N ARG A 174 3.20 5.06 12.69
CA ARG A 174 4.13 6.07 13.19
C ARG A 174 3.58 7.49 13.06
N GLN A 175 2.91 7.80 11.96
CA GLN A 175 2.27 9.10 11.75
C GLN A 175 1.08 9.31 12.70
N ILE A 176 0.27 8.27 12.95
CA ILE A 176 -0.78 8.32 13.97
C ILE A 176 -0.17 8.60 15.36
N ALA A 177 0.92 7.90 15.71
CA ALA A 177 1.62 8.08 16.97
C ALA A 177 2.18 9.49 17.16
N ALA A 178 2.73 10.08 16.10
CA ALA A 178 3.36 11.40 16.15
C ALA A 178 2.36 12.55 16.34
N ARG A 179 1.07 12.35 16.00
CA ARG A 179 0.08 13.43 16.00
C ARG A 179 -0.56 13.71 17.36
N THR A 180 -0.74 12.70 18.22
CA THR A 180 -1.47 12.86 19.49
C THR A 180 -1.00 11.85 20.55
N ALA A 181 -1.20 12.17 21.83
CA ALA A 181 -0.94 11.24 22.94
C ALA A 181 -1.76 9.94 22.81
N LEU A 182 -3.03 10.04 22.43
CA LEU A 182 -3.88 8.87 22.16
C LEU A 182 -3.33 8.04 20.98
N GLY A 183 -2.87 8.70 19.92
CA GLY A 183 -2.25 8.02 18.78
C GLY A 183 -1.00 7.24 19.19
N HIS A 184 -0.19 7.80 20.09
CA HIS A 184 0.97 7.11 20.65
C HIS A 184 0.57 5.85 21.44
N GLU A 185 -0.48 5.92 22.26
CA GLU A 185 -1.02 4.74 22.96
C GLU A 185 -1.59 3.69 22.00
N VAL A 186 -2.30 4.13 20.95
CA VAL A 186 -2.83 3.23 19.92
C VAL A 186 -1.68 2.48 19.26
N GLU A 187 -0.64 3.19 18.82
CA GLU A 187 0.51 2.57 18.17
C GLU A 187 1.25 1.60 19.10
N ALA A 188 1.45 1.98 20.37
CA ALA A 188 2.06 1.12 21.38
C ALA A 188 1.25 -0.17 21.63
N ARG A 189 -0.08 -0.15 21.47
CA ARG A 189 -0.94 -1.35 21.57
C ARG A 189 -0.92 -2.21 20.31
N LEU A 190 -0.83 -1.61 19.13
CA LEU A 190 -0.85 -2.33 17.85
C LEU A 190 0.50 -2.94 17.51
N ARG A 191 1.61 -2.31 17.92
CA ARG A 191 2.97 -2.74 17.58
C ARG A 191 3.30 -4.18 17.99
N PRO A 192 3.02 -4.66 19.21
CA PRO A 192 3.33 -6.05 19.58
C PRO A 192 2.55 -7.08 18.74
N ALA A 193 1.30 -6.76 18.38
CA ALA A 193 0.50 -7.62 17.52
C ALA A 193 1.04 -7.67 16.08
N LEU A 194 1.52 -6.54 15.55
CA LEU A 194 2.21 -6.48 14.26
C LEU A 194 3.51 -7.31 14.28
N GLU A 195 4.32 -7.16 15.32
CA GLU A 195 5.56 -7.93 15.48
C GLU A 195 5.30 -9.43 15.57
N LEU A 196 4.26 -9.84 16.32
CA LEU A 196 3.83 -11.22 16.40
C LEU A 196 3.36 -11.75 15.03
N TRP A 197 2.57 -10.97 14.30
CA TRP A 197 2.13 -11.34 12.95
C TRP A 197 3.30 -11.49 12.00
N LEU A 198 4.24 -10.54 12.00
CA LEU A 198 5.46 -10.62 11.20
C LEU A 198 6.25 -11.88 11.54
N ALA A 199 6.35 -12.23 12.83
CA ALA A 199 7.06 -13.41 13.30
C ALA A 199 6.42 -14.74 12.91
N ALA A 200 5.10 -14.79 12.88
CA ALA A 200 4.33 -15.97 12.50
C ALA A 200 4.16 -16.11 10.97
N SER A 201 4.36 -15.04 10.21
CA SER A 201 4.19 -15.04 8.75
C SER A 201 5.35 -15.76 8.04
N ASP A 202 4.99 -16.58 7.05
CA ASP A 202 5.89 -17.26 6.12
C ASP A 202 6.27 -16.38 4.92
N LEU A 203 5.74 -15.15 4.83
CA LEU A 203 6.02 -14.23 3.74
C LEU A 203 7.47 -13.72 3.81
N PRO A 204 8.25 -13.76 2.71
CA PRO A 204 9.60 -13.20 2.67
C PRO A 204 9.65 -11.72 3.09
N ALA A 205 8.66 -10.94 2.67
CA ALA A 205 8.52 -9.54 3.05
C ALA A 205 8.39 -9.35 4.58
N ALA A 206 7.67 -10.24 5.26
CA ALA A 206 7.55 -10.19 6.72
C ALA A 206 8.91 -10.41 7.40
N GLN A 207 9.72 -11.35 6.91
CA GLN A 207 11.05 -11.60 7.47
C GLN A 207 12.00 -10.41 7.28
N ILE A 208 11.99 -9.76 6.10
CA ILE A 208 12.74 -8.51 5.86
C ILE A 208 12.36 -7.44 6.89
N HIS A 209 11.06 -7.26 7.11
CA HIS A 209 10.52 -6.30 8.06
C HIS A 209 10.81 -6.63 9.53
N ARG A 210 11.13 -7.88 9.86
CA ARG A 210 11.60 -8.28 11.21
C ARG A 210 13.08 -8.01 11.40
N SER A 211 13.91 -8.37 10.41
CA SER A 211 15.37 -8.22 10.50
C SER A 211 15.83 -6.77 10.63
N CYS A 212 14.97 -5.82 10.23
CA CYS A 212 15.24 -4.39 10.29
C CYS A 212 14.65 -3.69 11.53
N ALA A 213 14.08 -4.43 12.50
CA ALA A 213 13.62 -3.82 13.75
C ALA A 213 14.83 -3.31 14.56
N ALA A 214 15.02 -1.99 14.56
CA ALA A 214 15.97 -1.26 15.40
C ALA A 214 15.37 -0.98 16.79
#